data_AF-A0A4S1CI90-F1
#
_entry.id   AF-A0A4S1CI90-F1
#
_cell.length_a   1.000
_cell.length_b   1.000
_cell.length_c   1.000
_cell.angle_alpha   90.00
_cell.angle_beta   90.00
_cell.angle_gamma   90.00
#
_symmetry.space_group_name_H-M   'P 1'
#
loop_
_entity.id
_entity.type
_entity.pdbx_description
1 polymer ?
#
loop_
_entity_poly.entity_id
_entity_poly.type
_entity_poly.pdbx_seq_one_letter_code
_entity_poly.pdbx_strand_id
1 'polypeptide(L)'
;MMKVCHIILEALACGVPVVAPAVGGIGEILADGVEGYLVKEREPAAFARRCIELVDDTRLRQDMSRAAHRKVLARFSAEKMAQDYLRVYRELLAG
;
A
#
# COMPACT_ATOMS: atom_id res chain seq x y z
N MET A 1 6.29 12.60 -13.62
CA MET A 1 6.33 11.16 -13.91
C MET A 1 6.00 10.41 -12.61
N MET A 2 4.82 9.82 -12.52
CA MET A 2 4.33 9.09 -11.35
C MET A 2 5.14 7.79 -11.21
N LYS A 3 6.13 7.77 -10.30
CA LYS A 3 6.88 6.55 -9.98
C LYS A 3 6.04 5.73 -9.01
N VAL A 4 5.40 4.68 -9.51
CA VAL A 4 4.74 3.67 -8.67
C VAL A 4 5.83 2.93 -7.91
N CYS A 5 5.75 2.92 -6.57
CA CYS A 5 6.73 2.22 -5.74
C CYS A 5 6.33 0.74 -5.64
N HIS A 6 6.91 -0.09 -6.53
CA HIS A 6 6.64 -1.54 -6.57
C HIS A 6 6.95 -2.24 -5.24
N ILE A 7 8.00 -1.80 -4.54
CA ILE A 7 8.43 -2.36 -3.26
C ILE A 7 7.32 -2.28 -2.20
N ILE A 8 6.48 -1.23 -2.22
CA ILE A 8 5.35 -1.14 -1.29
C ILE A 8 4.30 -2.21 -1.60
N LEU A 9 3.97 -2.41 -2.88
CA LEU A 9 3.02 -3.46 -3.27
C LEU A 9 3.53 -4.85 -2.91
N GLU A 10 4.82 -5.11 -3.11
CA GLU A 10 5.48 -6.37 -2.73
C GLU A 10 5.44 -6.58 -1.21
N ALA A 11 5.76 -5.54 -0.42
CA ALA A 11 5.67 -5.59 1.04
C ALA A 11 4.24 -5.90 1.49
N LEU A 12 3.24 -5.20 0.95
CA LEU A 12 1.84 -5.45 1.27
C LEU A 12 1.38 -6.85 0.84
N ALA A 13 1.89 -7.37 -0.28
CA ALA A 13 1.60 -8.72 -0.77
C ALA A 13 2.20 -9.80 0.14
N CYS A 14 3.31 -9.49 0.82
CA CYS A 14 3.92 -10.32 1.86
C CYS A 14 3.29 -10.08 3.25
N GLY A 15 2.26 -9.24 3.35
CA GLY A 15 1.60 -8.91 4.61
C GLY A 15 2.46 -8.09 5.55
N VAL A 16 3.43 -7.33 5.03
CA VAL A 16 4.34 -6.48 5.82
C VAL A 16 3.76 -5.07 5.88
N PRO A 17 3.40 -4.56 7.08
CA PRO A 17 2.97 -3.17 7.23
C PRO A 17 4.11 -2.20 6.88
N VAL A 18 3.79 -1.10 6.19
CA VAL A 18 4.79 -0.16 5.68
C VAL A 18 4.71 1.18 6.39
N VAL A 19 5.85 1.72 6.83
CA VAL A 19 5.99 3.12 7.26
C VAL A 19 6.69 3.90 6.16
N ALA A 20 6.04 4.91 5.60
CA ALA A 20 6.60 5.68 4.48
C ALA A 20 6.11 7.14 4.50
N PRO A 21 6.89 8.08 3.95
CA PRO A 21 6.38 9.42 3.74
C PRO A 21 5.32 9.44 2.61
N ALA A 22 4.30 10.28 2.73
CA ALA A 22 3.25 10.45 1.71
C ALA A 22 3.74 11.26 0.50
N VAL A 23 4.74 10.74 -0.21
CA VAL A 23 5.34 11.36 -1.40
C VAL A 23 5.04 10.56 -2.66
N GLY A 24 4.81 11.24 -3.78
CA GLY A 24 4.41 10.59 -5.04
C GLY A 24 3.10 9.82 -4.89
N GLY A 25 3.02 8.63 -5.52
CA GLY A 25 1.81 7.79 -5.48
C GLY A 25 1.64 6.94 -4.21
N ILE A 26 2.46 7.15 -3.17
CA ILE A 26 2.45 6.30 -1.96
C ILE A 26 1.11 6.41 -1.22
N GLY A 27 0.53 7.61 -1.13
CA GLY A 27 -0.77 7.83 -0.48
C GLY A 27 -1.96 7.25 -1.23
N GLU A 28 -1.79 6.87 -2.51
CA GLU A 28 -2.82 6.16 -3.28
C GLU A 28 -2.83 4.66 -2.96
N ILE A 29 -1.69 4.13 -2.52
CA ILE A 29 -1.50 2.72 -2.18
C ILE A 29 -1.76 2.49 -0.69
N LEU A 30 -1.23 3.33 0.20
CA LEU A 30 -1.33 3.19 1.66
C LEU A 30 -2.40 4.10 2.25
N ALA A 31 -3.25 3.55 3.11
CA ALA A 31 -4.10 4.34 3.98
C ALA A 31 -3.47 4.39 5.39
N ASP A 32 -3.33 5.61 5.93
CA ASP A 32 -2.70 5.82 7.24
C ASP A 32 -3.44 5.07 8.35
N GLY A 33 -2.70 4.29 9.14
CA GLY A 33 -3.21 3.46 10.23
C GLY A 33 -3.91 2.17 9.80
N VAL A 34 -3.97 1.86 8.49
CA VAL A 34 -4.71 0.68 8.00
C VAL A 34 -3.76 -0.44 7.57
N GLU A 35 -2.94 -0.21 6.55
CA GLU A 35 -1.93 -1.19 6.11
C GLU A 35 -0.51 -0.78 6.54
N GLY A 36 -0.40 0.32 7.28
CA GLY A 36 0.85 0.96 7.62
C GLY A 36 0.64 2.40 8.06
N TYR A 37 1.71 3.19 8.07
CA TYR A 37 1.68 4.58 8.49
C TYR A 37 2.26 5.51 7.43
N LEU A 38 1.58 6.64 7.23
CA LEU A 38 2.06 7.75 6.45
C LEU A 38 2.67 8.80 7.39
N VAL A 39 3.95 9.09 7.21
CA VAL A 39 4.66 10.13 7.97
C VAL A 39 4.94 11.35 7.09
N LYS A 40 5.26 12.48 7.71
CA LYS A 40 5.76 13.65 6.97
C LYS A 40 7.19 13.41 6.50
N GLU A 41 7.52 13.98 5.35
CA GLU A 41 8.89 13.93 4.84
C GLU A 41 9.83 14.65 5.82
N ARG A 42 11.06 14.13 5.98
CA ARG A 42 12.11 14.70 6.84
C ARG A 42 11.77 14.75 8.34
N GLU A 43 10.88 13.87 8.81
CA GLU A 43 10.59 13.68 10.25
C GLU A 43 11.11 12.31 10.78
N PRO A 44 12.43 12.13 10.97
CA PRO A 44 13.00 10.84 11.37
C PRO A 44 12.48 10.35 12.73
N ALA A 45 12.22 11.26 13.67
CA ALA A 45 11.66 10.90 14.97
C ALA A 45 10.23 10.35 14.86
N ALA A 46 9.40 10.88 13.94
CA ALA A 46 8.07 10.36 13.70
C ALA A 46 8.13 8.97 13.04
N PHE A 47 9.02 8.80 12.06
CA PHE A 47 9.27 7.51 11.41
C PHE A 47 9.66 6.44 12.44
N ALA A 48 10.66 6.73 13.28
CA ALA A 48 11.15 5.81 14.30
C ALA A 48 10.06 5.41 15.29
N ARG A 49 9.24 6.38 15.77
CA ARG A 49 8.12 6.08 16.67
C ARG A 49 7.13 5.09 16.06
N ARG A 50 6.77 5.26 14.79
CA ARG A 50 5.85 4.34 14.10
C ARG A 50 6.44 2.95 13.90
N CYS A 51 7.74 2.85 13.60
CA CYS A 51 8.41 1.56 13.53
C CYS A 51 8.43 0.85 14.89
N ILE A 52 8.74 1.56 15.98
CA ILE A 52 8.74 1.01 17.34
C ILE A 52 7.33 0.54 17.72
N GLU A 53 6.31 1.35 17.46
CA GLU A 53 4.90 0.99 17.71
C GLU A 53 4.52 -0.32 17.04
N LEU A 54 4.92 -0.54 15.78
CA LEU A 54 4.66 -1.79 15.05
C LEU A 54 5.47 -2.97 15.58
N VAL A 55 6.66 -2.75 16.13
CA VAL A 55 7.47 -3.81 16.75
C VAL A 55 6.84 -4.26 18.06
N ASP A 56 6.45 -3.30 18.90
CA ASP A 56 5.96 -3.53 20.26
C ASP A 56 4.51 -4.07 20.27
N ASP A 57 3.64 -3.57 19.39
CA ASP A 57 2.25 -4.01 19.30
C ASP A 57 2.05 -5.10 18.23
N THR A 58 2.15 -6.35 18.68
CA THR A 58 1.95 -7.53 17.81
C THR A 58 0.52 -7.62 17.25
N ARG A 59 -0.49 -7.19 18.01
CA ARG A 59 -1.88 -7.25 17.55
C ARG A 59 -2.11 -6.25 16.43
N LEU A 60 -1.68 -5.00 16.63
CA LEU A 60 -1.73 -3.95 15.63
C LEU A 60 -1.02 -4.41 14.34
N ARG A 61 0.20 -4.94 14.46
CA ARG A 61 0.99 -5.43 13.33
C ARG A 61 0.25 -6.54 12.55
N GLN A 62 -0.38 -7.48 13.25
CA GLN A 62 -1.17 -8.54 12.61
C GLN A 62 -2.44 -8.00 11.95
N ASP A 63 -3.12 -7.04 12.56
CA ASP A 63 -4.33 -6.41 12.01
C ASP A 63 -4.00 -5.67 10.71
N MET A 64 -2.91 -4.89 10.72
CA MET A 64 -2.39 -4.21 9.52
C MET A 64 -1.92 -5.19 8.45
N SER A 65 -1.24 -6.28 8.83
CA SER A 65 -0.81 -7.33 7.90
C SER A 65 -1.99 -7.95 7.13
N ARG A 66 -3.10 -8.24 7.83
CA ARG A 66 -4.32 -8.74 7.19
C ARG A 66 -4.97 -7.69 6.28
N ALA A 67 -4.93 -6.42 6.67
CA ALA A 67 -5.42 -5.33 5.83
C ALA A 67 -4.59 -5.16 4.55
N ALA A 68 -3.26 -5.24 4.66
CA ALA A 68 -2.32 -5.22 3.55
C ALA A 68 -2.64 -6.30 2.50
N HIS A 69 -2.75 -7.56 2.93
CA HIS A 69 -3.10 -8.67 2.04
C HIS A 69 -4.47 -8.47 1.36
N ARG A 70 -5.49 -8.05 2.11
CA ARG A 70 -6.83 -7.80 1.55
C ARG A 70 -6.77 -6.72 0.46
N LYS A 71 -6.02 -5.63 0.69
CA LYS A 71 -5.91 -4.52 -0.27
C LYS A 71 -5.24 -4.96 -1.56
N VAL A 72 -4.12 -5.68 -1.48
CA VAL A 72 -3.41 -6.17 -2.67
C VAL A 72 -4.30 -7.08 -3.49
N LEU A 73 -4.96 -8.06 -2.88
CA LEU A 73 -5.85 -8.97 -3.60
C LEU A 73 -7.00 -8.24 -4.30
N ALA A 74 -7.60 -7.25 -3.61
CA ALA A 74 -8.76 -6.52 -4.10
C ALA A 74 -8.46 -5.50 -5.21
N ARG A 75 -7.27 -4.88 -5.19
CA ARG A 75 -6.96 -3.73 -6.07
C ARG A 75 -5.75 -3.89 -6.97
N PHE A 76 -4.78 -4.71 -6.57
CA PHE A 76 -3.46 -4.76 -7.20
C PHE A 76 -3.04 -6.17 -7.61
N SER A 77 -3.97 -7.14 -7.62
CA SER A 77 -3.70 -8.47 -8.15
C SER A 77 -3.57 -8.43 -9.67
N ALA A 78 -2.72 -9.29 -10.23
CA ALA A 78 -2.50 -9.36 -11.68
C ALA A 78 -3.82 -9.60 -12.44
N GLU A 79 -4.66 -10.49 -11.91
CA GLU A 79 -5.99 -10.77 -12.45
C GLU A 79 -6.86 -9.50 -12.49
N LYS A 80 -6.92 -8.76 -11.37
CA LYS A 80 -7.70 -7.53 -11.27
C LYS A 80 -7.21 -6.46 -12.25
N MET A 81 -5.89 -6.28 -12.33
CA MET A 81 -5.27 -5.33 -13.25
C MET A 81 -5.57 -5.71 -14.72
N ALA A 82 -5.43 -6.98 -15.07
CA ALA A 82 -5.74 -7.46 -16.42
C ALA A 82 -7.21 -7.23 -16.80
N GLN A 83 -8.14 -7.51 -15.88
CA GLN A 83 -9.56 -7.24 -16.08
C GLN A 83 -9.86 -5.74 -16.26
N ASP A 84 -9.19 -4.88 -15.50
CA ASP A 84 -9.36 -3.44 -15.61
C ASP A 84 -8.80 -2.89 -16.92
N TYR A 85 -7.65 -3.39 -17.40
CA TYR A 85 -7.14 -3.07 -18.75
C TYR A 85 -8.09 -3.56 -19.86
N LEU A 86 -8.55 -4.81 -19.78
CA LEU A 86 -9.47 -5.37 -20.77
C LEU A 86 -10.78 -4.58 -20.87
N ARG A 87 -11.26 -4.05 -19.74
CA ARG A 87 -12.45 -3.19 -19.73
C ARG A 87 -12.24 -1.93 -20.55
N VAL A 88 -11.13 -1.23 -20.33
CA VAL A 88 -10.78 -0.02 -21.09
C VAL A 88 -10.64 -0.35 -22.58
N TYR A 89 -9.98 -1.46 -22.93
CA TYR A 89 -9.89 -1.88 -24.34
C TYR A 89 -11.25 -2.15 -24.98
N ARG A 90 -12.18 -2.79 -24.25
CA ARG A 90 -13.54 -3.02 -24.75
C ARG A 90 -14.33 -1.72 -24.93
N GLU A 91 -14.19 -0.77 -24.00
CA GLU A 91 -14.84 0.54 -24.10
C GLU A 91 -14.35 1.31 -25.33
N LEU A 92 -13.04 1.25 -25.63
CA LEU A 92 -12.46 1.90 -26.80
C LEU A 92 -12.84 1.23 -28.14
N LEU A 93 -13.08 -0.08 -28.15
CA LEU A 93 -13.52 -0.81 -29.35
C LEU A 93 -15.03 -0.74 -29.59
N ALA A 94 -15.81 -0.37 -28.58
CA ALA A 94 -17.26 -0.24 -28.64
C ALA A 94 -17.73 1.17 -29.08
N GLY A 95 -16.80 2.13 -29.24
CA GLY A 95 -17.02 3.45 -29.85
C GLY A 95 -16.43 3.53 -31.25
#